data_AF-A0A2E8SC37-F1
#
_entry.id   AF-A0A2E8SC37-F1
#
_cell.length_a   1.000
_cell.length_b   1.000
_cell.length_c   1.000
_cell.angle_alpha   90.00
_cell.angle_beta   90.00
_cell.angle_gamma   90.00
#
_symmetry.space_group_name_H-M   'P 1'
#
loop_
_entity.id
_entity.type
_entity.pdbx_description
1 polymer ?
#
loop_
_entity_poly.entity_id
_entity_poly.type
_entity_poly.pdbx_seq_one_letter_code
_entity_poly.pdbx_strand_id
1 'polypeptide(L)'
;MPDNLFDLARSVPGLDFDEMDPLNLLAQTIERVGAVGQGKLSSAITQEDVNRWAGEIAGTVEGGRGSGWEAAEKIRSDILKWRVGQENLEVAFDMTPAQAAAAMEIGGDIAGTVMANAPTGEATFPGTINPYGYAPPQQEEDDSADSKQTILNNMKDSFQLALRNMGFEPDMITTLFNWASNKFISDPGYTAERALMEMYDHQVFKDRFPAIDQMRSAGEKAIPTPGEYIAFEKDLHTLLQQFGVQVTDIEETGLVTSLIRAGVGTPEVTERLSEAERITFSVPKDVQDTIMLWFGPTWAKSIQMKMFLDPNQNWSKVQDDIKTAEVGGWGTMVAGLDLGWDSEMANQIADLGLSQAQVWNSFANLKQEEMLFLENVGETENAGELTDLEYERHGISAEFGIGADALTLDELINRRKERRISRFRGGGTGQAGAMITGSTTGIGAANA
;
A
#
# COMPACT_ATOMS: atom_id res chain seq x y z
N MET A 1 31.12 5.75 28.32
CA MET A 1 31.53 5.81 26.91
C MET A 1 31.58 4.37 26.44
N PRO A 2 31.07 4.02 25.25
CA PRO A 2 31.13 2.65 24.79
C PRO A 2 32.60 2.24 24.59
N ASP A 3 33.09 1.32 25.42
CA ASP A 3 34.50 0.90 25.45
C ASP A 3 34.84 -0.14 24.36
N ASN A 4 33.88 -0.53 23.51
CA ASN A 4 34.09 -1.47 22.41
C ASN A 4 33.47 -0.98 21.09
N LEU A 5 34.03 -1.44 19.97
CA LEU A 5 33.62 -1.04 18.61
C LEU A 5 32.23 -1.52 18.21
N PHE A 6 31.72 -2.55 18.88
CA PHE A 6 30.39 -3.10 18.63
C PHE A 6 29.29 -2.17 19.16
N ASP A 7 29.49 -1.61 20.35
CA ASP A 7 28.63 -0.58 20.93
C ASP A 7 28.71 0.72 20.11
N LEU A 8 29.86 1.02 19.50
CA LEU A 8 30.02 2.13 18.57
C LEU A 8 29.23 1.92 17.26
N ALA A 9 29.27 0.72 16.67
CA ALA A 9 28.49 0.40 15.47
C ALA A 9 26.98 0.54 15.71
N ARG A 10 26.50 0.16 16.90
CA ARG A 10 25.09 0.31 17.31
C ARG A 10 24.70 1.74 17.69
N SER A 11 25.68 2.63 17.86
CA SER A 11 25.45 4.03 18.23
C SER A 11 25.36 4.98 17.03
N VAL A 12 25.45 4.46 15.79
CA VAL A 12 25.36 5.27 14.56
C VAL A 12 24.03 6.03 14.57
N PRO A 13 24.04 7.38 14.61
CA PRO A 13 22.82 8.16 14.66
C PRO A 13 21.97 7.98 13.40
N GLY A 14 20.67 7.73 13.56
CA GLY A 14 19.73 7.56 12.45
C GLY A 14 19.74 6.16 11.82
N LEU A 15 20.48 5.21 12.39
CA LEU A 15 20.54 3.84 11.91
C LEU A 15 19.19 3.12 12.11
N ASP A 16 18.57 2.70 11.01
CA ASP A 16 17.48 1.73 11.01
C ASP A 16 18.02 0.38 10.49
N PHE A 17 17.98 -0.66 11.33
CA PHE A 17 18.49 -1.99 10.97
C PHE A 17 17.58 -2.73 10.00
N ASP A 18 16.33 -2.27 9.83
CA ASP A 18 15.31 -2.93 9.01
C ASP A 18 15.24 -2.35 7.58
N GLU A 19 15.93 -1.24 7.30
CA GLU A 19 15.99 -0.57 5.99
C GLU A 19 17.40 -0.67 5.37
N MET A 20 17.53 -0.89 4.05
CA MET A 20 18.85 -0.91 3.41
C MET A 20 19.37 0.53 3.20
N ASP A 21 19.93 1.12 4.25
CA ASP A 21 20.48 2.50 4.32
C ASP A 21 22.02 2.51 4.19
N PRO A 22 22.64 3.48 3.49
CA PRO A 22 24.07 3.80 3.59
C PRO A 22 24.68 3.76 5.01
N LEU A 23 23.92 4.15 6.04
CA LEU A 23 24.35 4.08 7.44
C LEU A 23 24.57 2.63 7.92
N ASN A 24 23.85 1.65 7.37
CA ASN A 24 24.08 0.23 7.64
C ASN A 24 25.43 -0.24 7.12
N LEU A 25 25.91 0.30 5.99
CA LEU A 25 27.25 0.01 5.49
C LEU A 25 28.34 0.53 6.45
N LEU A 26 28.15 1.72 7.01
CA LEU A 26 29.04 2.29 8.02
C LEU A 26 29.06 1.42 9.30
N ALA A 27 27.88 1.03 9.81
CA ALA A 27 27.77 0.19 11.00
C ALA A 27 28.47 -1.17 10.82
N GLN A 28 28.22 -1.86 9.69
CA GLN A 28 28.89 -3.12 9.35
C GLN A 28 30.40 -2.97 9.23
N THR A 29 30.86 -1.84 8.68
CA THR A 29 32.29 -1.55 8.57
C THR A 29 32.93 -1.42 9.95
N ILE A 30 32.31 -0.66 10.87
CA ILE A 30 32.81 -0.49 12.24
C ILE A 30 32.82 -1.82 12.99
N GLU A 31 31.80 -2.65 12.81
CA GLU A 31 31.73 -3.99 13.40
C GLU A 31 32.89 -4.88 12.93
N ARG A 32 33.18 -4.89 11.62
CA ARG A 32 34.33 -5.62 11.06
C ARG A 32 35.65 -5.09 11.63
N VAL A 33 35.82 -3.77 11.71
CA VAL A 33 37.01 -3.18 12.35
C VAL A 33 37.11 -3.61 13.83
N GLY A 34 35.97 -3.83 14.49
CA GLY A 34 35.87 -4.44 15.81
C GLY A 34 36.59 -5.78 15.93
N ALA A 35 36.47 -6.63 14.91
CA ALA A 35 37.14 -7.94 14.87
C ALA A 35 38.67 -7.83 14.78
N VAL A 36 39.19 -6.76 14.16
CA VAL A 36 40.63 -6.44 14.14
C VAL A 36 41.11 -6.02 15.54
N GLY A 37 40.27 -5.26 16.25
CA GLY A 37 40.53 -4.73 17.58
C GLY A 37 41.24 -3.37 17.58
N GLN A 38 40.76 -2.44 18.42
CA GLN A 38 41.26 -1.06 18.53
C GLN A 38 42.79 -0.96 18.67
N GLY A 39 43.41 -1.89 19.41
CA GLY A 39 44.85 -1.88 19.68
C GLY A 39 45.74 -2.21 18.48
N LYS A 40 45.16 -2.70 17.38
CA LYS A 40 45.87 -2.99 16.12
C LYS A 40 45.66 -1.92 15.06
N LEU A 41 44.81 -0.93 15.31
CA LEU A 41 44.56 0.16 14.38
C LEU A 41 45.70 1.17 14.41
N SER A 42 45.97 1.82 13.29
CA SER A 42 46.94 2.93 13.21
C SER A 42 46.55 4.10 14.13
N SER A 43 45.26 4.20 14.45
CA SER A 43 44.68 5.12 15.43
C SER A 43 43.31 4.62 15.86
N ALA A 44 42.95 4.86 17.12
CA ALA A 44 41.65 4.45 17.63
C ALA A 44 40.48 5.14 16.92
N ILE A 45 39.40 4.40 16.68
CA ILE A 45 38.13 4.97 16.19
C ILE A 45 37.32 5.41 17.40
N THR A 46 36.92 6.68 17.41
CA THR A 46 36.16 7.28 18.52
C THR A 46 34.70 7.49 18.15
N GLN A 47 33.84 7.76 19.15
CA GLN A 47 32.46 8.18 18.90
C GLN A 47 32.37 9.45 18.04
N GLU A 48 33.35 10.34 18.17
CA GLU A 48 33.42 11.57 17.38
C GLU A 48 33.67 11.27 15.90
N ASP A 49 34.52 10.28 15.58
CA ASP A 49 34.71 9.80 14.22
C ASP A 49 33.41 9.22 13.65
N VAL A 50 32.73 8.36 14.41
CA VAL A 50 31.46 7.73 13.98
C VAL A 50 30.38 8.77 13.72
N ASN A 51 30.22 9.74 14.62
CA ASN A 51 29.24 10.82 14.46
C ASN A 51 29.57 11.70 13.24
N ARG A 52 30.85 11.98 12.99
CA ARG A 52 31.30 12.74 11.82
C ARG A 52 30.98 11.99 10.52
N TRP A 53 31.31 10.70 10.44
CA TRP A 53 31.01 9.87 9.27
C TRP A 53 29.51 9.74 9.02
N ALA A 54 28.71 9.50 10.07
CA ALA A 54 27.26 9.45 9.95
C ALA A 54 26.69 10.80 9.46
N GLY A 55 27.23 11.91 9.94
CA GLY A 55 26.87 13.25 9.48
C GLY A 55 27.26 13.52 8.02
N GLU A 56 28.43 13.04 7.58
CA GLU A 56 28.86 13.13 6.17
C GLU A 56 27.93 12.31 5.26
N ILE A 57 27.54 11.09 5.67
CA ILE A 57 26.59 10.25 4.93
C ILE A 57 25.21 10.91 4.88
N ALA A 58 24.65 11.28 6.03
CA ALA A 58 23.32 11.90 6.12
C ALA A 58 23.25 13.25 5.40
N GLY A 59 24.29 14.08 5.49
CA GLY A 59 24.36 15.38 4.83
C GLY A 59 24.41 15.30 3.30
N THR A 60 24.75 14.14 2.73
CA THR A 60 24.72 13.94 1.28
C THR A 60 23.36 13.48 0.75
N VAL A 61 22.44 13.02 1.62
CA VAL A 61 21.10 12.56 1.25
C VAL A 61 20.23 13.68 0.67
N GLU A 62 20.48 14.95 1.06
CA GLU A 62 19.83 16.12 0.47
C GLU A 62 20.20 16.36 -1.02
N GLY A 63 21.26 15.70 -1.52
CA GLY A 63 21.78 15.84 -2.89
C GLY A 63 21.19 14.90 -3.95
N GLY A 64 20.30 13.96 -3.58
CA GLY A 64 19.66 13.00 -4.49
C GLY A 64 19.98 11.52 -4.19
N ARG A 65 19.18 10.59 -4.72
CA ARG A 65 19.36 9.13 -4.56
C ARG A 65 20.66 8.67 -5.23
N GLY A 66 21.74 8.53 -4.45
CA GLY A 66 23.04 7.98 -4.90
C GLY A 66 24.25 8.51 -4.13
N SER A 67 24.19 9.74 -3.64
CA SER A 67 25.32 10.42 -2.97
C SER A 67 25.64 9.85 -1.58
N GLY A 68 24.63 9.41 -0.83
CA GLY A 68 24.82 8.74 0.47
C GLY A 68 25.60 7.44 0.39
N TRP A 69 25.33 6.62 -0.63
CA TRP A 69 26.02 5.36 -0.86
C TRP A 69 27.48 5.57 -1.28
N GLU A 70 27.75 6.55 -2.14
CA GLU A 70 29.11 6.92 -2.53
C GLU A 70 29.93 7.43 -1.33
N ALA A 71 29.32 8.26 -0.48
CA ALA A 71 29.94 8.72 0.77
C ALA A 71 30.25 7.56 1.72
N ALA A 72 29.31 6.63 1.91
CA ALA A 72 29.49 5.46 2.76
C ALA A 72 30.60 4.52 2.25
N GLU A 73 30.65 4.26 0.94
CA GLU A 73 31.70 3.47 0.28
C GLU A 73 33.09 4.10 0.44
N LYS A 74 33.18 5.42 0.23
CA LYS A 74 34.42 6.16 0.42
C LYS A 74 34.90 6.10 1.86
N ILE A 75 34.00 6.31 2.83
CA ILE A 75 34.32 6.22 4.25
C ILE A 75 34.76 4.80 4.61
N ARG A 76 34.11 3.75 4.09
CA ARG A 76 34.56 2.37 4.28
C ARG A 76 36.00 2.19 3.78
N SER A 77 36.26 2.56 2.54
CA SER A 77 37.59 2.45 1.92
C SER A 77 38.64 3.18 2.75
N ASP A 78 38.37 4.41 3.20
CA ASP A 78 39.29 5.19 4.02
C ASP A 78 39.58 4.53 5.39
N ILE A 79 38.56 3.97 6.04
CA ILE A 79 38.73 3.25 7.31
C ILE A 79 39.63 2.02 7.09
N LEU A 80 39.34 1.21 6.08
CA LEU A 80 40.10 -0.01 5.82
C LEU A 80 41.55 0.30 5.41
N LYS A 81 41.75 1.33 4.57
CA LYS A 81 43.06 1.71 4.05
C LYS A 81 43.94 2.38 5.10
N TRP A 82 43.39 3.33 5.85
CA TRP A 82 44.19 4.20 6.71
C TRP A 82 44.12 3.85 8.19
N ARG A 83 43.02 3.24 8.67
CA ARG A 83 42.89 2.84 10.08
C ARG A 83 43.29 1.39 10.32
N VAL A 84 42.84 0.48 9.45
CA VAL A 84 43.15 -0.95 9.59
C VAL A 84 44.50 -1.27 8.94
N GLY A 85 44.66 -0.97 7.65
CA GLY A 85 45.84 -1.32 6.88
C GLY A 85 45.82 -2.77 6.39
N GLN A 86 46.55 -3.02 5.30
CA GLN A 86 46.51 -4.28 4.56
C GLN A 86 46.88 -5.50 5.42
N GLU A 87 48.00 -5.45 6.13
CA GLU A 87 48.50 -6.57 6.96
C GLU A 87 47.49 -6.98 8.05
N ASN A 88 46.81 -6.00 8.65
CA ASN A 88 45.79 -6.29 9.65
C ASN A 88 44.52 -6.89 9.04
N LEU A 89 44.17 -6.55 7.80
CA LEU A 89 43.07 -7.19 7.08
C LEU A 89 43.42 -8.63 6.70
N GLU A 90 44.64 -8.85 6.20
CA GLU A 90 45.17 -10.17 5.90
C GLU A 90 45.11 -11.07 7.14
N VAL A 91 45.63 -10.59 8.28
CA VAL A 91 45.69 -11.37 9.53
C VAL A 91 44.32 -11.54 10.18
N ALA A 92 43.47 -10.50 10.23
CA ALA A 92 42.20 -10.56 10.94
C ALA A 92 41.12 -11.34 10.18
N PHE A 93 41.21 -11.39 8.85
CA PHE A 93 40.18 -12.00 8.01
C PHE A 93 40.70 -13.10 7.08
N ASP A 94 41.95 -13.54 7.28
CA ASP A 94 42.61 -14.56 6.46
C ASP A 94 42.55 -14.23 4.95
N MET A 95 42.83 -12.96 4.64
CA MET A 95 42.79 -12.43 3.27
C MET A 95 44.17 -12.52 2.62
N THR A 96 44.20 -12.78 1.32
CA THR A 96 45.40 -12.58 0.50
C THR A 96 45.69 -11.08 0.33
N PRO A 97 46.95 -10.70 0.02
CA PRO A 97 47.30 -9.31 -0.29
C PRO A 97 46.42 -8.67 -1.36
N ALA A 98 46.03 -9.43 -2.39
CA ALA A 98 45.14 -8.95 -3.45
C ALA A 98 43.72 -8.71 -2.97
N GLN A 99 43.17 -9.59 -2.11
CA GLN A 99 41.84 -9.42 -1.52
C GLN A 99 41.81 -8.25 -0.53
N ALA A 100 42.84 -8.12 0.30
CA ALA A 100 42.98 -6.99 1.21
C ALA A 100 43.11 -5.67 0.43
N ALA A 101 43.89 -5.65 -0.66
CA ALA A 101 43.99 -4.50 -1.56
C ALA A 101 42.65 -4.15 -2.21
N ALA A 102 41.91 -5.15 -2.71
CA ALA A 102 40.58 -4.93 -3.27
C ALA A 102 39.60 -4.38 -2.24
N ALA A 103 39.54 -4.95 -1.03
CA ALA A 103 38.65 -4.48 0.03
C ALA A 103 38.89 -3.01 0.44
N MET A 104 40.13 -2.53 0.29
CA MET A 104 40.53 -1.16 0.60
C MET A 104 40.19 -0.15 -0.50
N GLU A 105 39.82 -0.57 -1.71
CA GLU A 105 39.47 0.34 -2.81
C GLU A 105 37.97 0.68 -2.81
N ILE A 106 37.64 1.88 -3.29
CA ILE A 106 36.24 2.34 -3.44
C ILE A 106 35.58 1.49 -4.54
N GLY A 107 34.48 0.80 -4.22
CA GLY A 107 33.84 -0.17 -5.13
C GLY A 107 34.65 -1.46 -5.35
N GLY A 108 35.61 -1.77 -4.50
CA GLY A 108 36.42 -2.97 -4.62
C GLY A 108 35.63 -4.26 -4.41
N ASP A 109 35.56 -5.06 -5.46
CA ASP A 109 34.87 -6.36 -5.47
C ASP A 109 35.78 -7.48 -4.94
N ILE A 110 35.56 -7.85 -3.66
CA ILE A 110 36.24 -8.99 -3.03
C ILE A 110 35.87 -10.29 -3.76
N ALA A 111 34.64 -10.42 -4.26
CA ALA A 111 34.16 -11.63 -4.93
C ALA A 111 34.89 -11.90 -6.26
N GLY A 112 35.05 -10.86 -7.09
CA GLY A 112 35.80 -10.96 -8.35
C GLY A 112 37.28 -11.34 -8.16
N THR A 113 37.92 -10.83 -7.10
CA THR A 113 39.34 -11.09 -6.81
C THR A 113 39.59 -12.51 -6.26
N VAL A 114 38.63 -13.07 -5.50
CA VAL A 114 38.66 -14.46 -5.02
C VAL A 114 38.49 -15.43 -6.19
N MET A 115 37.58 -15.14 -7.13
CA MET A 115 37.25 -16.04 -8.24
C MET A 115 38.28 -16.05 -9.37
N ALA A 116 38.99 -14.95 -9.62
CA ALA A 116 40.04 -14.88 -10.65
C ALA A 116 41.29 -15.74 -10.35
N ASN A 117 41.48 -16.20 -9.10
CA ASN A 117 42.69 -16.89 -8.64
C ASN A 117 42.45 -18.35 -8.17
N ALA A 118 41.31 -18.96 -8.53
CA ALA A 118 41.04 -20.37 -8.24
C ALA A 118 41.79 -21.29 -9.23
N PRO A 119 42.55 -22.31 -8.77
CA PRO A 119 43.21 -23.23 -9.69
C PRO A 119 42.19 -24.18 -10.33
N THR A 120 42.24 -24.29 -11.65
CA THR A 120 41.49 -25.26 -12.46
C THR A 120 42.15 -26.63 -12.34
N GLY A 121 41.78 -27.44 -11.34
CA GLY A 121 42.35 -28.79 -11.20
C GLY A 121 41.50 -29.74 -10.38
N GLU A 122 41.05 -30.82 -11.01
CA GLU A 122 40.46 -32.00 -10.37
C GLU A 122 41.45 -32.63 -9.37
N ALA A 123 41.01 -32.85 -8.13
CA ALA A 123 41.75 -33.67 -7.17
C ALA A 123 40.90 -34.84 -6.68
N THR A 124 41.43 -36.03 -6.93
CA THR A 124 40.97 -37.35 -6.50
C THR A 124 41.36 -37.63 -5.05
N PHE A 125 40.47 -38.27 -4.28
CA PHE A 125 40.79 -38.89 -2.99
C PHE A 125 41.73 -40.10 -3.19
N PRO A 126 42.68 -40.38 -2.27
CA PRO A 126 42.37 -41.31 -1.17
C PRO A 126 43.10 -41.04 0.16
N GLY A 127 42.51 -41.50 1.27
CA GLY A 127 43.09 -41.39 2.62
C GLY A 127 43.97 -42.56 3.06
N THR A 128 44.64 -42.42 4.21
CA THR A 128 44.64 -43.36 5.34
C THR A 128 45.53 -42.83 6.47
N ILE A 129 45.05 -42.97 7.71
CA ILE A 129 45.71 -42.56 8.95
C ILE A 129 46.86 -43.53 9.27
N ASN A 130 48.05 -43.01 9.53
CA ASN A 130 49.18 -43.77 10.10
C ASN A 130 49.57 -43.19 11.47
N PRO A 131 49.33 -43.90 12.59
CA PRO A 131 49.81 -43.49 13.90
C PRO A 131 51.26 -44.00 14.08
N TYR A 132 52.17 -43.09 14.45
CA TYR A 132 53.61 -43.26 14.69
C TYR A 132 54.52 -43.13 13.47
N GLY A 133 54.98 -41.89 13.24
CA GLY A 133 56.09 -41.56 12.34
C GLY A 133 56.71 -40.22 12.71
N TYR A 134 58.02 -40.22 12.91
CA TYR A 134 58.92 -39.10 13.21
C TYR A 134 58.66 -37.87 12.32
N ALA A 135 58.51 -36.67 12.89
CA ALA A 135 58.27 -35.43 12.15
C ALA A 135 59.54 -34.93 11.42
N PRO A 136 59.56 -34.86 10.07
CA PRO A 136 60.48 -34.01 9.33
C PRO A 136 59.95 -32.56 9.36
N PRO A 137 60.77 -31.56 8.98
CA PRO A 137 60.38 -30.15 9.06
C PRO A 137 59.09 -29.90 8.27
N GLN A 138 58.14 -29.24 8.92
CA GLN A 138 56.85 -28.87 8.34
C GLN A 138 57.09 -28.11 7.03
N GLN A 139 56.70 -28.72 5.91
CA GLN A 139 56.26 -27.97 4.76
C GLN A 139 55.02 -27.21 5.20
N GLU A 140 54.98 -25.90 4.94
CA GLU A 140 53.77 -25.09 4.98
C GLU A 140 52.76 -25.75 4.03
N GLU A 141 51.88 -26.59 4.59
CA GLU A 141 50.73 -27.12 3.88
C GLU A 141 49.77 -25.96 3.62
N ASP A 142 49.33 -25.88 2.37
CA ASP A 142 48.54 -24.83 1.75
C ASP A 142 47.12 -24.79 2.35
N ASP A 143 46.94 -24.14 3.51
CA ASP A 143 45.65 -23.86 4.16
C ASP A 143 44.70 -22.99 3.29
N SER A 144 45.12 -22.57 2.09
CA SER A 144 44.35 -21.67 1.22
C SER A 144 43.15 -22.31 0.54
N ALA A 145 43.08 -23.65 0.47
CA ALA A 145 41.96 -24.35 -0.16
C ALA A 145 40.72 -24.39 0.75
N ASP A 146 40.91 -24.67 2.05
CA ASP A 146 39.83 -24.72 3.04
C ASP A 146 39.27 -23.32 3.36
N SER A 147 40.11 -22.28 3.32
CA SER A 147 39.67 -20.89 3.51
C SER A 147 38.83 -20.39 2.33
N LYS A 148 39.23 -20.68 1.08
CA LYS A 148 38.44 -20.33 -0.12
C LYS A 148 37.07 -21.00 -0.15
N GLN A 149 36.99 -22.27 0.23
CA GLN A 149 35.72 -22.99 0.28
C GLN A 149 34.80 -22.41 1.36
N THR A 150 35.36 -22.02 2.51
CA THR A 150 34.63 -21.35 3.60
C THR A 150 34.05 -19.99 3.14
N ILE A 151 34.83 -19.18 2.44
CA ILE A 151 34.38 -17.88 1.90
C ILE A 151 33.25 -18.09 0.89
N LEU A 152 33.39 -19.03 -0.04
CA LEU A 152 32.36 -19.34 -1.04
C LEU A 152 31.04 -19.79 -0.37
N ASN A 153 31.14 -20.62 0.66
CA ASN A 153 29.98 -21.08 1.43
C ASN A 153 29.30 -19.89 2.15
N ASN A 154 30.06 -19.01 2.79
CA ASN A 154 29.51 -17.83 3.47
C ASN A 154 28.82 -16.85 2.49
N MET A 155 29.41 -16.66 1.29
CA MET A 155 28.80 -15.84 0.24
C MET A 155 27.51 -16.47 -0.28
N LYS A 156 27.51 -17.78 -0.51
CA LYS A 156 26.33 -18.54 -0.91
C LYS A 156 25.23 -18.40 0.14
N ASP A 157 25.54 -18.60 1.41
CA ASP A 157 24.56 -18.52 2.50
C ASP A 157 23.98 -17.11 2.61
N SER A 158 24.81 -16.08 2.48
CA SER A 158 24.38 -14.67 2.48
C SER A 158 23.49 -14.33 1.29
N PHE A 159 23.84 -14.80 0.09
CA PHE A 159 23.03 -14.62 -1.13
C PHE A 159 21.69 -15.34 -1.02
N GLN A 160 21.70 -16.59 -0.55
CA GLN A 160 20.48 -17.37 -0.36
C GLN A 160 19.57 -16.74 0.70
N LEU A 161 20.14 -16.21 1.78
CA LEU A 161 19.38 -15.48 2.80
C LEU A 161 18.76 -14.20 2.23
N ALA A 162 19.52 -13.43 1.44
CA ALA A 162 19.01 -12.22 0.80
C ALA A 162 17.83 -12.53 -0.13
N LEU A 163 17.96 -13.54 -1.00
CA LEU A 163 16.86 -13.95 -1.89
C LEU A 163 15.67 -14.52 -1.12
N ARG A 164 15.89 -15.26 -0.03
CA ARG A 164 14.80 -15.74 0.83
C ARG A 164 14.06 -14.57 1.49
N ASN A 165 14.77 -13.56 1.96
CA ASN A 165 14.16 -12.34 2.49
C ASN A 165 13.41 -11.56 1.41
N MET A 166 13.84 -11.72 0.15
CA MET A 166 13.11 -11.24 -1.03
C MET A 166 11.92 -12.14 -1.44
N GLY A 167 11.55 -13.14 -0.63
CA GLY A 167 10.40 -13.99 -0.88
C GLY A 167 10.59 -14.99 -2.03
N PHE A 168 11.83 -15.31 -2.42
CA PHE A 168 12.07 -16.39 -3.38
C PHE A 168 11.93 -17.77 -2.70
N GLU A 169 11.29 -18.70 -3.40
CA GLU A 169 11.23 -20.10 -2.99
C GLU A 169 12.60 -20.80 -3.06
N PRO A 170 12.88 -21.82 -2.23
CA PRO A 170 14.18 -22.50 -2.20
C PRO A 170 14.68 -23.00 -3.57
N ASP A 171 13.78 -23.49 -4.42
CA ASP A 171 14.11 -23.97 -5.76
C ASP A 171 14.47 -22.83 -6.72
N MET A 172 13.79 -21.69 -6.58
CA MET A 172 14.08 -20.46 -7.32
C MET A 172 15.44 -19.88 -6.93
N ILE A 173 15.72 -19.82 -5.61
CA ILE A 173 17.01 -19.40 -5.06
C ILE A 173 18.14 -20.26 -5.63
N THR A 174 17.96 -21.58 -5.62
CA THR A 174 18.97 -22.52 -6.12
C THR A 174 19.23 -22.31 -7.61
N THR A 175 18.16 -22.08 -8.39
CA THR A 175 18.26 -21.79 -9.83
C THR A 175 19.03 -20.50 -10.09
N LEU A 176 18.71 -19.41 -9.39
CA LEU A 176 19.39 -18.12 -9.52
C LEU A 176 20.85 -18.20 -9.07
N PHE A 177 21.13 -18.89 -7.96
CA PHE A 177 22.50 -19.07 -7.47
C PHE A 177 23.37 -19.85 -8.46
N ASN A 178 22.86 -20.97 -8.99
CA ASN A 178 23.60 -21.79 -9.96
C ASN A 178 23.86 -21.00 -11.25
N TRP A 179 22.89 -20.23 -11.72
CA TRP A 179 23.07 -19.33 -12.87
C TRP A 179 24.17 -18.29 -12.60
N ALA A 180 24.08 -17.55 -11.49
CA ALA A 180 25.06 -16.50 -11.15
C ALA A 180 26.46 -17.08 -10.97
N SER A 181 26.59 -18.18 -10.21
CA SER A 181 27.86 -18.88 -9.97
C SER A 181 28.52 -19.31 -11.28
N ASN A 182 27.76 -19.91 -12.20
CA ASN A 182 28.28 -20.31 -13.50
C ASN A 182 28.79 -19.11 -14.31
N LYS A 183 28.12 -17.95 -14.25
CA LYS A 183 28.55 -16.73 -14.95
C LYS A 183 29.89 -16.23 -14.41
N PHE A 184 30.02 -16.10 -13.09
CA PHE A 184 31.26 -15.68 -12.45
C PHE A 184 32.43 -16.62 -12.72
N ILE A 185 32.19 -17.94 -12.78
CA ILE A 185 33.23 -18.93 -13.13
C ILE A 185 33.63 -18.80 -14.61
N SER A 186 32.66 -18.57 -15.50
CA SER A 186 32.89 -18.58 -16.95
C SER A 186 33.49 -17.29 -17.51
N ASP A 187 33.26 -16.14 -16.86
CA ASP A 187 33.68 -14.82 -17.32
C ASP A 187 34.36 -14.05 -16.18
N PRO A 188 35.71 -13.99 -16.16
CA PRO A 188 36.46 -13.26 -15.14
C PRO A 188 36.17 -11.75 -15.09
N GLY A 189 35.56 -11.18 -16.13
CA GLY A 189 35.11 -9.79 -16.17
C GLY A 189 33.66 -9.59 -15.73
N TYR A 190 32.97 -10.64 -15.29
CA TYR A 190 31.59 -10.56 -14.82
C TYR A 190 31.54 -9.96 -13.42
N THR A 191 30.84 -8.83 -13.28
CA THR A 191 30.74 -8.11 -12.00
C THR A 191 29.39 -8.36 -11.31
N ALA A 192 29.32 -8.07 -10.01
CA ALA A 192 28.08 -8.15 -9.24
C ALA A 192 26.96 -7.25 -9.80
N GLU A 193 27.31 -6.05 -10.28
CA GLU A 193 26.34 -5.11 -10.87
C GLU A 193 25.73 -5.69 -12.15
N ARG A 194 26.56 -6.35 -12.97
CA ARG A 194 26.07 -7.03 -14.18
C ARG A 194 25.19 -8.23 -13.83
N ALA A 195 25.56 -9.00 -12.80
CA ALA A 195 24.74 -10.09 -12.28
C ALA A 195 23.38 -9.59 -11.80
N LEU A 196 23.33 -8.48 -11.06
CA LEU A 196 22.08 -7.85 -10.62
C LEU A 196 21.23 -7.39 -11.80
N MET A 197 21.83 -6.73 -12.80
CA MET A 197 21.14 -6.28 -14.01
C MET A 197 20.53 -7.46 -14.79
N GLU A 198 21.33 -8.52 -15.03
CA GLU A 198 20.89 -9.71 -15.76
C GLU A 198 19.89 -10.56 -14.95
N MET A 199 19.90 -10.49 -13.61
CA MET A 199 18.94 -11.17 -12.75
C MET A 199 17.51 -10.72 -13.03
N TYR A 200 17.27 -9.42 -13.24
CA TYR A 200 15.94 -8.92 -13.57
C TYR A 200 15.39 -9.48 -14.88
N ASP A 201 16.26 -9.88 -15.80
CA ASP A 201 15.87 -10.45 -17.08
C ASP A 201 15.65 -11.98 -17.00
N HIS A 202 16.05 -12.60 -15.89
CA HIS A 202 15.93 -14.02 -15.64
C HIS A 202 14.46 -14.44 -15.38
N GLN A 203 14.02 -15.56 -15.95
CA GLN A 203 12.62 -16.01 -15.87
C GLN A 203 12.13 -16.15 -14.42
N VAL A 204 12.95 -16.76 -13.55
CA VAL A 204 12.65 -16.91 -12.12
C VAL A 204 12.35 -15.57 -11.42
N PHE A 205 13.04 -14.50 -11.81
CA PHE A 205 12.78 -13.17 -11.26
C PHE A 205 11.45 -12.63 -11.77
N LYS A 206 11.18 -12.76 -13.07
CA LYS A 206 9.93 -12.32 -13.71
C LYS A 206 8.70 -13.03 -13.14
N ASP A 207 8.85 -14.31 -12.81
CA ASP A 207 7.79 -15.10 -12.19
C ASP A 207 7.49 -14.62 -10.76
N ARG A 208 8.52 -14.21 -9.98
CA ARG A 208 8.34 -13.71 -8.61
C ARG A 208 7.84 -12.26 -8.56
N PHE A 209 8.29 -11.43 -9.49
CA PHE A 209 7.98 -10.00 -9.56
C PHE A 209 7.37 -9.60 -10.90
N PRO A 210 6.19 -10.13 -11.26
CA PRO A 210 5.55 -9.88 -12.55
C PRO A 210 5.25 -8.39 -12.80
N ALA A 211 4.96 -7.60 -11.76
CA ALA A 211 4.75 -6.16 -11.94
C ALA A 211 6.02 -5.44 -12.39
N ILE A 212 7.16 -5.76 -11.78
CA ILE A 212 8.46 -5.16 -12.11
C ILE A 212 8.81 -5.47 -13.57
N ASP A 213 8.64 -6.71 -14.01
CA ASP A 213 8.88 -7.12 -15.40
C ASP A 213 7.97 -6.38 -16.39
N GLN A 214 6.66 -6.31 -16.08
CA GLN A 214 5.68 -5.63 -16.94
C GLN A 214 5.96 -4.13 -17.05
N MET A 215 6.25 -3.45 -15.93
CA MET A 215 6.55 -2.02 -15.91
C MET A 215 7.88 -1.70 -16.59
N ARG A 216 8.91 -2.53 -16.40
CA ARG A 216 10.19 -2.43 -17.15
C ARG A 216 9.97 -2.56 -18.64
N SER A 217 9.23 -3.58 -19.06
CA SER A 217 8.92 -3.84 -20.46
C SER A 217 8.10 -2.72 -21.10
N ALA A 218 7.24 -2.06 -20.32
CA ALA A 218 6.48 -0.89 -20.74
C ALA A 218 7.29 0.43 -20.73
N GLY A 219 8.53 0.42 -20.22
CA GLY A 219 9.37 1.62 -20.12
C GLY A 219 8.88 2.61 -19.07
N GLU A 220 8.17 2.14 -18.05
CA GLU A 220 7.70 2.98 -16.94
C GLU A 220 8.87 3.48 -16.09
N LYS A 221 8.73 4.70 -15.55
CA LYS A 221 9.82 5.34 -14.77
C LYS A 221 9.77 5.01 -13.28
N ALA A 222 8.57 4.73 -12.75
CA ALA A 222 8.34 4.48 -11.33
C ALA A 222 8.23 2.98 -11.05
N ILE A 223 9.27 2.23 -11.42
CA ILE A 223 9.31 0.78 -11.18
C ILE A 223 9.69 0.55 -9.71
N PRO A 224 8.88 -0.20 -8.93
CA PRO A 224 9.22 -0.50 -7.55
C PRO A 224 10.46 -1.41 -7.48
N THR A 225 11.23 -1.25 -6.44
CA THR A 225 12.28 -2.20 -6.05
C THR A 225 11.66 -3.51 -5.56
N PRO A 226 12.40 -4.63 -5.58
CA PRO A 226 11.93 -5.88 -4.96
C PRO A 226 11.52 -5.72 -3.49
N GLY A 227 12.22 -4.88 -2.73
CA GLY A 227 11.88 -4.59 -1.33
C GLY A 227 10.52 -3.88 -1.20
N GLU A 228 10.29 -2.84 -2.00
CA GLU A 228 9.01 -2.10 -2.04
C GLU A 228 7.85 -3.02 -2.47
N TYR A 229 8.07 -3.91 -3.45
CA TYR A 229 7.08 -4.90 -3.88
C TYR A 229 6.65 -5.81 -2.72
N ILE A 230 7.61 -6.34 -1.98
CA ILE A 230 7.36 -7.29 -0.89
C ILE A 230 6.71 -6.60 0.31
N ALA A 231 7.13 -5.37 0.62
CA ALA A 231 6.49 -4.57 1.65
C ALA A 231 5.00 -4.38 1.30
N PHE A 232 4.71 -3.96 0.07
CA PHE A 232 3.34 -3.80 -0.41
C PHE A 232 2.54 -5.11 -0.40
N GLU A 233 3.15 -6.23 -0.82
CA GLU A 233 2.53 -7.56 -0.76
C GLU A 233 2.14 -7.94 0.67
N LYS A 234 3.04 -7.77 1.65
CA LYS A 234 2.77 -8.06 3.07
C LYS A 234 1.69 -7.15 3.67
N ASP A 235 1.74 -5.87 3.33
CA ASP A 235 0.74 -4.89 3.78
C ASP A 235 -0.64 -5.24 3.22
N LEU A 236 -0.71 -5.54 1.92
CA LEU A 236 -1.93 -5.96 1.26
C LEU A 236 -2.47 -7.26 1.88
N HIS A 237 -1.62 -8.27 2.08
CA HIS A 237 -2.01 -9.52 2.74
C HIS A 237 -2.66 -9.26 4.10
N THR A 238 -2.01 -8.43 4.92
CA THR A 238 -2.48 -8.06 6.25
C THR A 238 -3.82 -7.35 6.19
N LEU A 239 -3.98 -6.39 5.26
CA LEU A 239 -5.24 -5.68 5.05
C LEU A 239 -6.35 -6.64 4.62
N LEU A 240 -6.10 -7.51 3.65
CA LEU A 240 -7.08 -8.49 3.18
C LEU A 240 -7.55 -9.40 4.32
N GLN A 241 -6.63 -9.88 5.17
CA GLN A 241 -6.98 -10.66 6.35
C GLN A 241 -7.82 -9.87 7.37
N GLN A 242 -7.47 -8.61 7.64
CA GLN A 242 -8.22 -7.75 8.56
C GLN A 242 -9.68 -7.58 8.14
N PHE A 243 -9.91 -7.44 6.83
CA PHE A 243 -11.25 -7.31 6.25
C PHE A 243 -11.91 -8.67 5.93
N GLY A 244 -11.29 -9.79 6.30
CA GLY A 244 -11.85 -11.14 6.11
C GLY A 244 -11.87 -11.61 4.65
N VAL A 245 -11.08 -10.98 3.77
CA VAL A 245 -10.93 -11.39 2.37
C VAL A 245 -9.97 -12.58 2.31
N GLN A 246 -10.50 -13.73 1.88
CA GLN A 246 -9.68 -14.89 1.57
C GLN A 246 -9.30 -14.85 0.09
N VAL A 247 -8.01 -14.73 -0.19
CA VAL A 247 -7.42 -14.86 -1.52
C VAL A 247 -6.48 -16.06 -1.54
N THR A 248 -6.42 -16.74 -2.67
CA THR A 248 -5.35 -17.72 -2.93
C THR A 248 -4.07 -16.98 -3.32
N ASP A 249 -2.90 -17.61 -3.14
CA ASP A 249 -1.60 -17.00 -3.49
C ASP A 249 -1.53 -16.51 -4.95
N ILE A 250 -2.18 -17.23 -5.87
CA ILE A 250 -2.25 -16.86 -7.30
C ILE A 250 -3.12 -15.61 -7.50
N GLU A 251 -4.26 -15.52 -6.82
CA GLU A 251 -5.13 -14.34 -6.87
C GLU A 251 -4.46 -13.14 -6.23
N GLU A 252 -3.77 -13.34 -5.11
CA GLU A 252 -3.04 -12.30 -4.40
C GLU A 252 -1.89 -11.74 -5.26
N THR A 253 -1.07 -12.61 -5.85
CA THR A 253 0.01 -12.19 -6.76
C THR A 253 -0.54 -11.40 -7.95
N GLY A 254 -1.65 -11.87 -8.54
CA GLY A 254 -2.34 -11.16 -9.62
C GLY A 254 -2.87 -9.79 -9.20
N LEU A 255 -3.39 -9.68 -7.97
CA LEU A 255 -3.89 -8.44 -7.40
C LEU A 255 -2.75 -7.45 -7.08
N VAL A 256 -1.68 -7.91 -6.42
CA VAL A 256 -0.48 -7.09 -6.17
C VAL A 256 0.04 -6.53 -7.49
N THR A 257 0.13 -7.38 -8.51
CA THR A 257 0.60 -6.97 -9.84
C THR A 257 -0.25 -5.88 -10.44
N SER A 258 -1.57 -6.03 -10.38
CA SER A 258 -2.50 -5.12 -11.01
C SER A 258 -2.57 -3.79 -10.25
N LEU A 259 -2.54 -3.79 -8.91
CA LEU A 259 -2.52 -2.59 -8.08
C LEU A 259 -1.24 -1.77 -8.27
N ILE A 260 -0.07 -2.42 -8.23
CA ILE A 260 1.22 -1.76 -8.46
C ILE A 260 1.25 -1.07 -9.83
N ARG A 261 0.79 -1.77 -10.87
CA ARG A 261 0.77 -1.22 -12.23
C ARG A 261 -0.19 -0.05 -12.41
N ALA A 262 -1.27 -0.01 -11.64
CA ALA A 262 -2.18 1.13 -11.63
C ALA A 262 -1.75 2.25 -10.68
N GLY A 263 -0.63 2.09 -9.96
CA GLY A 263 -0.16 3.07 -8.99
C GLY A 263 -1.05 3.17 -7.74
N VAL A 264 -1.83 2.13 -7.44
CA VAL A 264 -2.71 2.08 -6.27
C VAL A 264 -1.89 1.68 -5.04
N GLY A 265 -1.71 2.62 -4.12
CA GLY A 265 -0.95 2.41 -2.88
C GLY A 265 -1.79 1.85 -1.73
N THR A 266 -1.12 1.42 -0.65
CA THR A 266 -1.75 0.86 0.56
C THR A 266 -2.86 1.75 1.15
N PRO A 267 -2.70 3.10 1.25
CA PRO A 267 -3.77 3.97 1.78
C PRO A 267 -5.06 3.93 0.96
N GLU A 268 -4.94 3.89 -0.36
CA GLU A 268 -6.10 3.80 -1.25
C GLU A 268 -6.77 2.43 -1.11
N VAL A 269 -5.99 1.34 -1.05
CA VAL A 269 -6.54 0.00 -0.77
C VAL A 269 -7.34 -0.01 0.54
N THR A 270 -6.80 0.59 1.61
CA THR A 270 -7.51 0.70 2.90
C THR A 270 -8.83 1.47 2.78
N GLU A 271 -8.84 2.59 2.06
CA GLU A 271 -10.05 3.37 1.81
C GLU A 271 -11.09 2.53 1.05
N ARG A 272 -10.66 1.87 -0.02
CA ARG A 272 -11.51 1.00 -0.85
C ARG A 272 -12.10 -0.17 -0.06
N LEU A 273 -11.31 -0.81 0.82
CA LEU A 273 -11.77 -1.90 1.68
C LEU A 273 -12.73 -1.42 2.77
N SER A 274 -12.45 -0.27 3.40
CA SER A 274 -13.31 0.33 4.42
C SER A 274 -14.69 0.68 3.85
N GLU A 275 -14.71 1.23 2.64
CA GLU A 275 -15.95 1.56 1.94
C GLU A 275 -16.72 0.30 1.52
N ALA A 276 -16.01 -0.74 1.07
CA ALA A 276 -16.61 -2.04 0.78
C ALA A 276 -17.28 -2.66 2.02
N GLU A 277 -16.60 -2.64 3.18
CA GLU A 277 -17.15 -3.12 4.44
C GLU A 277 -18.40 -2.32 4.85
N ARG A 278 -18.34 -0.99 4.74
CA ARG A 278 -19.46 -0.10 5.04
C ARG A 278 -20.68 -0.43 4.20
N ILE A 279 -20.53 -0.58 2.89
CA ILE A 279 -21.64 -0.90 1.98
C ILE A 279 -22.20 -2.30 2.24
N THR A 280 -21.32 -3.26 2.51
CA THR A 280 -21.72 -4.65 2.76
C THR A 280 -22.52 -4.79 4.04
N PHE A 281 -22.07 -4.15 5.13
CA PHE A 281 -22.57 -4.45 6.47
C PHE A 281 -23.31 -3.31 7.17
N SER A 282 -23.03 -2.06 6.81
CA SER A 282 -23.56 -0.88 7.53
C SER A 282 -24.69 -0.18 6.79
N VAL A 283 -24.74 -0.31 5.47
CA VAL A 283 -25.75 0.36 4.63
C VAL A 283 -27.09 -0.41 4.67
N PRO A 284 -28.25 0.27 4.76
CA PRO A 284 -29.57 -0.37 4.76
C PRO A 284 -29.81 -1.23 3.51
N LYS A 285 -30.64 -2.29 3.67
CA LYS A 285 -30.96 -3.21 2.58
C LYS A 285 -31.54 -2.52 1.34
N ASP A 286 -32.38 -1.51 1.52
CA ASP A 286 -32.97 -0.77 0.39
C ASP A 286 -31.91 -0.09 -0.47
N VAL A 287 -30.86 0.47 0.15
CA VAL A 287 -29.73 1.05 -0.58
C VAL A 287 -28.94 -0.04 -1.31
N GLN A 288 -28.69 -1.20 -0.67
CA GLN A 288 -28.04 -2.33 -1.34
C GLN A 288 -28.84 -2.82 -2.55
N ASP A 289 -30.17 -2.86 -2.42
CA ASP A 289 -31.08 -3.26 -3.51
C ASP A 289 -31.10 -2.19 -4.62
N THR A 290 -31.05 -0.89 -4.29
CA THR A 290 -30.89 0.22 -5.26
C THR A 290 -29.56 0.13 -6.01
N ILE A 291 -28.46 -0.12 -5.30
CA ILE A 291 -27.14 -0.37 -5.88
C ILE A 291 -27.23 -1.51 -6.91
N MET A 292 -27.84 -2.63 -6.52
CA MET A 292 -28.02 -3.79 -7.38
C MET A 292 -28.89 -3.49 -8.60
N LEU A 293 -29.93 -2.69 -8.43
CA LEU A 293 -30.87 -2.31 -9.49
C LEU A 293 -30.22 -1.39 -10.52
N TRP A 294 -29.51 -0.35 -10.08
CA TRP A 294 -28.99 0.70 -10.96
C TRP A 294 -27.65 0.36 -11.60
N PHE A 295 -26.74 -0.27 -10.85
CA PHE A 295 -25.40 -0.58 -11.34
C PHE A 295 -25.23 -2.06 -11.70
N GLY A 296 -26.27 -2.85 -11.48
CA GLY A 296 -26.42 -4.22 -11.95
C GLY A 296 -25.98 -5.30 -10.94
N PRO A 297 -26.35 -6.56 -11.21
CA PRO A 297 -26.08 -7.69 -10.30
C PRO A 297 -24.60 -8.02 -10.20
N THR A 298 -23.78 -7.64 -11.19
CA THR A 298 -22.33 -7.75 -11.10
C THR A 298 -21.84 -6.95 -9.91
N TRP A 299 -22.29 -5.69 -9.78
CA TRP A 299 -21.96 -4.77 -8.70
C TRP A 299 -22.32 -5.38 -7.33
N ALA A 300 -23.53 -5.91 -7.17
CA ALA A 300 -23.99 -6.50 -5.91
C ALA A 300 -23.30 -7.84 -5.55
N LYS A 301 -22.97 -8.66 -6.55
CA LYS A 301 -22.27 -9.94 -6.35
C LYS A 301 -20.77 -9.76 -6.15
N SER A 302 -20.22 -8.64 -6.63
CA SER A 302 -18.81 -8.23 -6.53
C SER A 302 -18.54 -7.19 -5.43
N ILE A 303 -19.56 -6.84 -4.62
CA ILE A 303 -19.39 -6.24 -3.27
C ILE A 303 -18.51 -7.15 -2.39
N GLN A 304 -18.33 -8.44 -2.76
CA GLN A 304 -17.13 -9.17 -2.35
C GLN A 304 -15.91 -8.36 -2.78
N MET A 305 -15.37 -7.56 -1.85
CA MET A 305 -14.19 -6.67 -1.81
C MET A 305 -13.25 -6.64 -3.04
N LYS A 306 -13.08 -7.75 -3.78
CA LYS A 306 -12.46 -7.87 -5.09
C LYS A 306 -12.86 -6.81 -6.14
N MET A 307 -14.10 -6.29 -6.22
CA MET A 307 -14.39 -5.18 -7.17
C MET A 307 -13.79 -3.85 -6.73
N PHE A 308 -13.83 -3.57 -5.43
CA PHE A 308 -13.15 -2.41 -4.86
C PHE A 308 -11.64 -2.50 -5.10
N LEU A 309 -11.12 -3.72 -5.17
CA LEU A 309 -9.72 -3.98 -5.44
C LEU A 309 -9.38 -4.09 -6.94
N ASP A 310 -10.33 -3.85 -7.86
CA ASP A 310 -10.03 -3.80 -9.30
C ASP A 310 -9.32 -2.47 -9.62
N PRO A 311 -8.04 -2.50 -10.01
CA PRO A 311 -7.28 -1.30 -10.31
C PRO A 311 -7.73 -0.61 -11.61
N ASN A 312 -8.45 -1.31 -12.49
CA ASN A 312 -8.96 -0.72 -13.73
C ASN A 312 -10.23 0.11 -13.50
N GLN A 313 -10.83 0.01 -12.31
CA GLN A 313 -11.99 0.83 -11.96
C GLN A 313 -11.53 2.23 -11.55
N ASN A 314 -12.28 3.23 -12.01
CA ASN A 314 -12.11 4.59 -11.54
C ASN A 314 -12.76 4.69 -10.15
N TRP A 315 -11.93 4.73 -9.10
CA TRP A 315 -12.39 4.78 -7.72
C TRP A 315 -13.33 5.96 -7.44
N SER A 316 -13.00 7.14 -7.97
CA SER A 316 -13.88 8.33 -7.84
C SER A 316 -15.26 8.06 -8.41
N LYS A 317 -15.35 7.42 -9.58
CA LYS A 317 -16.65 7.07 -10.18
C LYS A 317 -17.42 6.09 -9.30
N VAL A 318 -16.74 5.09 -8.74
CA VAL A 318 -17.39 4.12 -7.85
C VAL A 318 -17.95 4.82 -6.60
N GLN A 319 -17.21 5.76 -6.01
CA GLN A 319 -17.69 6.56 -4.88
C GLN A 319 -18.92 7.40 -5.25
N ASP A 320 -18.94 7.99 -6.45
CA ASP A 320 -20.09 8.77 -6.92
C ASP A 320 -21.31 7.88 -7.19
N ASP A 321 -21.10 6.70 -7.76
CA ASP A 321 -22.14 5.68 -7.97
C ASP A 321 -22.73 5.23 -6.61
N ILE A 322 -21.89 5.04 -5.58
CA ILE A 322 -22.33 4.72 -4.21
C ILE A 322 -23.21 5.82 -3.62
N LYS A 323 -22.74 7.06 -3.63
CA LYS A 323 -23.49 8.21 -3.09
C LYS A 323 -24.82 8.37 -3.81
N THR A 324 -24.82 8.20 -5.14
CA THR A 324 -26.02 8.21 -5.96
C THR A 324 -27.00 7.13 -5.50
N ALA A 325 -26.52 5.89 -5.30
CA ALA A 325 -27.36 4.80 -4.85
C ALA A 325 -27.89 4.99 -3.42
N GLU A 326 -27.11 5.59 -2.52
CA GLU A 326 -27.53 5.93 -1.16
C GLU A 326 -28.69 6.90 -1.16
N VAL A 327 -28.56 7.99 -1.92
CA VAL A 327 -29.65 8.95 -2.14
C VAL A 327 -30.86 8.24 -2.76
N GLY A 328 -30.61 7.38 -3.74
CA GLY A 328 -31.63 6.54 -4.38
C GLY A 328 -32.44 5.70 -3.38
N GLY A 329 -31.74 4.94 -2.54
CA GLY A 329 -32.36 4.08 -1.53
C GLY A 329 -33.06 4.88 -0.43
N TRP A 330 -32.54 6.03 -0.01
CA TRP A 330 -33.23 6.91 0.93
C TRP A 330 -34.49 7.52 0.33
N GLY A 331 -34.47 7.90 -0.95
CA GLY A 331 -35.65 8.38 -1.67
C GLY A 331 -36.79 7.35 -1.65
N THR A 332 -36.48 6.10 -1.96
CA THR A 332 -37.46 5.00 -1.90
C THR A 332 -37.91 4.71 -0.46
N MET A 333 -36.99 4.63 0.51
CA MET A 333 -37.32 4.26 1.89
C MET A 333 -38.11 5.35 2.63
N VAL A 334 -37.74 6.63 2.47
CA VAL A 334 -38.28 7.75 3.25
C VAL A 334 -39.45 8.41 2.54
N ALA A 335 -39.28 8.73 1.26
CA ALA A 335 -40.30 9.42 0.47
C ALA A 335 -41.25 8.46 -0.26
N GLY A 336 -40.95 7.15 -0.26
CA GLY A 336 -41.78 6.14 -0.95
C GLY A 336 -41.68 6.25 -2.47
N LEU A 337 -40.59 6.80 -3.00
CA LEU A 337 -40.40 7.04 -4.43
C LEU A 337 -40.21 5.71 -5.18
N ASP A 338 -41.00 5.52 -6.24
CA ASP A 338 -40.92 4.35 -7.12
C ASP A 338 -40.80 4.74 -8.61
N LEU A 339 -41.89 5.14 -9.26
CA LEU A 339 -42.00 5.37 -10.70
C LEU A 339 -41.44 6.73 -11.07
N GLY A 340 -40.43 6.75 -11.94
CA GLY A 340 -39.77 7.99 -12.38
C GLY A 340 -38.65 8.46 -11.44
N TRP A 341 -38.38 7.73 -10.36
CA TRP A 341 -37.17 7.90 -9.56
C TRP A 341 -36.02 7.09 -10.16
N ASP A 342 -35.00 7.79 -10.65
CA ASP A 342 -33.87 7.19 -11.37
C ASP A 342 -32.52 7.68 -10.86
N SER A 343 -31.45 7.06 -11.38
CA SER A 343 -30.08 7.35 -10.99
C SER A 343 -29.62 8.74 -11.41
N GLU A 344 -30.18 9.34 -12.45
CA GLU A 344 -29.80 10.68 -12.90
C GLU A 344 -30.25 11.73 -11.87
N MET A 345 -31.48 11.64 -11.40
CA MET A 345 -32.00 12.57 -10.40
C MET A 345 -31.33 12.38 -9.04
N ALA A 346 -31.08 11.14 -8.64
CA ALA A 346 -30.33 10.85 -7.41
C ALA A 346 -28.88 11.35 -7.48
N ASN A 347 -28.24 11.28 -8.65
CA ASN A 347 -26.90 11.80 -8.88
C ASN A 347 -26.88 13.34 -8.75
N GLN A 348 -27.86 14.03 -9.32
CA GLN A 348 -27.99 15.49 -9.16
C GLN A 348 -28.10 15.91 -7.69
N ILE A 349 -28.82 15.14 -6.86
CA ILE A 349 -28.92 15.40 -5.42
C ILE A 349 -27.60 15.06 -4.70
N ALA A 350 -26.94 13.96 -5.05
CA ALA A 350 -25.65 13.60 -4.49
C ALA A 350 -24.58 14.68 -4.75
N ASP A 351 -24.61 15.27 -5.94
CA ASP A 351 -23.72 16.35 -6.37
C ASP A 351 -23.92 17.67 -5.59
N LEU A 352 -25.06 17.85 -4.90
CA LEU A 352 -25.28 19.00 -4.01
C LEU A 352 -24.36 18.96 -2.78
N GLY A 353 -23.73 17.83 -2.48
CA GLY A 353 -22.83 17.68 -1.33
C GLY A 353 -23.53 17.82 0.01
N LEU A 354 -24.84 17.53 0.06
CA LEU A 354 -25.63 17.54 1.28
C LEU A 354 -25.19 16.40 2.20
N SER A 355 -25.22 16.63 3.51
CA SER A 355 -25.03 15.56 4.48
C SER A 355 -26.19 14.57 4.45
N GLN A 356 -25.94 13.32 4.85
CA GLN A 356 -26.96 12.28 4.95
C GLN A 356 -28.20 12.75 5.73
N ALA A 357 -28.02 13.46 6.84
CA ALA A 357 -29.12 13.97 7.65
C ALA A 357 -29.96 15.03 6.92
N GLN A 358 -29.33 15.86 6.09
CA GLN A 358 -30.03 16.85 5.26
C GLN A 358 -30.85 16.16 4.17
N VAL A 359 -30.26 15.21 3.44
CA VAL A 359 -30.97 14.44 2.40
C VAL A 359 -32.15 13.70 3.00
N TRP A 360 -31.97 13.06 4.16
CA TRP A 360 -33.03 12.37 4.87
C TRP A 360 -34.18 13.30 5.27
N ASN A 361 -33.86 14.46 5.87
CA ASN A 361 -34.87 15.43 6.28
C ASN A 361 -35.62 15.99 5.08
N SER A 362 -34.94 16.25 3.96
CA SER A 362 -35.57 16.69 2.73
C SER A 362 -36.54 15.65 2.17
N PHE A 363 -36.16 14.37 2.11
CA PHE A 363 -37.11 13.32 1.72
C PHE A 363 -38.27 13.17 2.72
N ALA A 364 -38.04 13.36 4.01
CA ALA A 364 -39.10 13.31 5.02
C ALA A 364 -40.07 14.49 4.90
N ASN A 365 -39.59 15.68 4.55
CA ASN A 365 -40.41 16.84 4.24
C ASN A 365 -41.24 16.58 2.98
N LEU A 366 -40.59 16.11 1.91
CA LEU A 366 -41.25 15.73 0.66
C LEU A 366 -42.39 14.73 0.91
N LYS A 367 -42.16 13.73 1.77
CA LYS A 367 -43.20 12.75 2.14
C LYS A 367 -44.41 13.39 2.83
N GLN A 368 -44.20 14.39 3.68
CA GLN A 368 -45.31 15.12 4.32
C GLN A 368 -46.13 15.91 3.29
N GLU A 369 -45.51 16.28 2.17
CA GLU A 369 -46.12 17.03 1.08
C GLU A 369 -46.73 16.14 -0.01
N GLU A 370 -46.58 14.82 0.05
CA GLU A 370 -47.09 13.85 -0.93
C GLU A 370 -48.55 14.11 -1.33
N MET A 371 -49.41 14.41 -0.35
CA MET A 371 -50.82 14.67 -0.60
C MET A 371 -51.04 15.84 -1.57
N LEU A 372 -50.13 16.82 -1.66
CA LEU A 372 -50.20 17.98 -2.56
C LEU A 372 -50.07 17.61 -4.04
N PHE A 373 -49.50 16.45 -4.34
CA PHE A 373 -49.29 15.96 -5.71
C PHE A 373 -50.48 15.15 -6.22
N LEU A 374 -51.30 14.59 -5.33
CA LEU A 374 -52.56 13.95 -5.71
C LEU A 374 -53.52 14.96 -6.34
N GLU A 375 -54.09 14.59 -7.49
CA GLU A 375 -55.09 15.42 -8.17
C GLU A 375 -56.38 15.50 -7.35
N ASN A 376 -56.84 16.71 -7.07
CA ASN A 376 -58.14 16.94 -6.43
C ASN A 376 -59.16 17.37 -7.48
N VAL A 377 -60.35 16.75 -7.43
CA VAL A 377 -61.50 17.13 -8.26
C VAL A 377 -61.81 18.62 -8.04
N GLY A 378 -61.55 19.45 -9.06
CA GLY A 378 -61.74 20.90 -9.03
C GLY A 378 -60.47 21.75 -8.88
N GLU A 379 -59.26 21.16 -8.85
CA GLU A 379 -57.99 21.88 -9.09
C GLU A 379 -57.70 22.04 -10.60
N THR A 380 -58.12 21.07 -11.42
CA THR A 380 -57.84 20.96 -12.86
C THR A 380 -58.56 22.02 -13.73
N GLU A 381 -59.69 22.55 -13.28
CA GLU A 381 -60.60 23.34 -14.14
C GLU A 381 -60.49 24.87 -14.00
N ASN A 382 -59.98 25.39 -12.87
CA ASN A 382 -60.20 26.82 -12.51
C ASN A 382 -58.99 27.75 -12.67
N ALA A 383 -57.80 27.27 -13.06
CA ALA A 383 -56.58 28.09 -12.98
C ALA A 383 -55.78 28.25 -14.29
N GLY A 384 -56.07 27.52 -15.36
CA GLY A 384 -55.27 27.59 -16.60
C GLY A 384 -53.83 27.07 -16.48
N GLU A 385 -53.33 26.81 -15.26
CA GLU A 385 -52.11 26.06 -14.95
C GLU A 385 -52.45 24.55 -14.94
N LEU A 386 -52.53 23.97 -16.14
CA LEU A 386 -52.58 22.52 -16.35
C LEU A 386 -51.16 21.94 -16.20
N THR A 387 -50.62 21.97 -15.00
CA THR A 387 -49.38 21.23 -14.69
C THR A 387 -49.75 20.08 -13.78
N ASP A 388 -49.91 18.91 -14.39
CA ASP A 388 -49.97 17.65 -13.66
C ASP A 388 -48.62 17.47 -12.97
N LEU A 389 -48.61 17.70 -11.65
CA LEU A 389 -47.40 17.58 -10.86
C LEU A 389 -47.18 16.13 -10.49
N GLU A 390 -46.23 15.49 -11.16
CA GLU A 390 -45.62 14.22 -10.75
C GLU A 390 -44.86 14.42 -9.42
N TYR A 391 -45.17 13.60 -8.43
CA TYR A 391 -44.59 13.66 -7.07
C TYR A 391 -43.08 13.43 -7.11
N GLU A 392 -42.66 12.41 -7.86
CA GLU A 392 -41.29 11.95 -7.97
C GLU A 392 -40.43 12.96 -8.72
N ARG A 393 -40.95 13.57 -9.77
CA ARG A 393 -40.17 14.52 -10.57
C ARG A 393 -40.21 15.94 -10.02
N HIS A 394 -41.42 16.48 -9.84
CA HIS A 394 -41.59 17.89 -9.48
C HIS A 394 -41.39 18.13 -7.99
N GLY A 395 -41.79 17.18 -7.15
CA GLY A 395 -41.58 17.27 -5.70
C GLY A 395 -40.11 17.24 -5.33
N ILE A 396 -39.33 16.34 -5.93
CA ILE A 396 -37.88 16.28 -5.72
C ILE A 396 -37.20 17.54 -6.25
N SER A 397 -37.54 17.97 -7.47
CA SER A 397 -36.99 19.19 -8.07
C SER A 397 -37.20 20.42 -7.18
N ALA A 398 -38.40 20.56 -6.60
CA ALA A 398 -38.71 21.65 -5.69
C ALA A 398 -37.97 21.53 -4.34
N GLU A 399 -38.02 20.36 -3.68
CA GLU A 399 -37.43 20.16 -2.36
C GLU A 399 -35.90 20.31 -2.37
N PHE A 400 -35.24 19.76 -3.39
CA PHE A 400 -33.77 19.79 -3.48
C PHE A 400 -33.24 20.97 -4.29
N GLY A 401 -34.11 21.76 -4.90
CA GLY A 401 -33.71 22.90 -5.74
C GLY A 401 -32.97 22.48 -7.01
N ILE A 402 -33.25 21.28 -7.53
CA ILE A 402 -32.60 20.74 -8.74
C ILE A 402 -33.48 20.96 -9.97
N GLY A 403 -32.85 21.21 -11.12
CA GLY A 403 -33.54 21.50 -12.39
C GLY A 403 -33.80 22.99 -12.63
N ALA A 404 -33.98 23.36 -13.91
CA ALA A 404 -34.09 24.76 -14.33
C ALA A 404 -35.31 25.49 -13.75
N ASP A 405 -36.39 24.75 -13.47
CA ASP A 405 -37.68 25.28 -13.04
C ASP A 405 -37.91 25.15 -11.53
N ALA A 406 -36.92 24.72 -10.74
CA ALA A 406 -37.06 24.39 -9.32
C ALA A 406 -37.74 25.50 -8.49
N LEU A 407 -37.33 26.77 -8.69
CA LEU A 407 -37.92 27.91 -8.00
C LEU A 407 -39.40 28.10 -8.37
N THR A 408 -39.75 27.94 -9.65
CA THR A 408 -41.14 28.09 -10.11
C THR A 408 -42.02 26.93 -9.61
N LEU A 409 -41.45 25.74 -9.48
CA LEU A 409 -42.13 24.56 -8.93
C LEU A 409 -42.41 24.73 -7.44
N ASP A 410 -41.44 25.20 -6.66
CA ASP A 410 -41.63 25.51 -5.23
C ASP A 410 -42.75 26.55 -5.01
N GLU A 411 -42.75 27.65 -5.78
CA GLU A 411 -43.83 28.64 -5.72
C GLU A 411 -45.20 28.03 -6.08
N LEU A 412 -45.26 27.13 -7.05
CA LEU A 412 -46.50 26.48 -7.47
C LEU A 412 -47.01 25.51 -6.39
N ILE A 413 -46.13 24.72 -5.77
CA ILE A 413 -46.46 23.81 -4.66
C ILE A 413 -46.96 24.60 -3.45
N ASN A 414 -46.27 25.68 -3.09
CA ASN A 414 -46.69 26.56 -1.99
C ASN A 414 -48.07 27.19 -2.25
N ARG A 415 -48.33 27.69 -3.47
CA ARG A 415 -49.68 28.17 -3.87
C ARG A 415 -50.73 27.07 -3.78
N ARG A 416 -50.42 25.81 -4.11
CA ARG A 416 -51.36 24.68 -3.98
C ARG A 416 -51.64 24.35 -2.50
N LYS A 417 -50.61 24.34 -1.67
CA LYS A 417 -50.70 24.15 -0.21
C LYS A 417 -51.62 25.19 0.44
N GLU A 418 -51.42 26.48 0.13
CA GLU A 418 -52.25 27.57 0.63
C GLU A 418 -53.72 27.44 0.21
N ARG A 419 -53.99 27.10 -1.07
CA ARG A 419 -55.35 26.87 -1.57
C ARG A 419 -56.05 25.75 -0.81
N ARG A 420 -55.37 24.63 -0.53
CA ARG A 420 -55.92 23.49 0.21
C ARG A 420 -56.20 23.84 1.67
N ILE A 421 -55.27 24.54 2.33
CA ILE A 421 -55.48 25.06 3.68
C ILE A 421 -56.67 26.04 3.70
N SER A 422 -56.77 26.93 2.71
CA SER A 422 -57.87 27.89 2.61
C SER A 422 -59.21 27.23 2.35
N ARG A 423 -59.28 26.13 1.58
CA ARG A 423 -60.52 25.35 1.40
C ARG A 423 -60.93 24.64 2.69
N PHE A 424 -59.96 24.09 3.43
CA PHE A 424 -60.22 23.47 4.73
C PHE A 424 -60.71 24.49 5.77
N ARG A 425 -60.12 25.69 5.82
CA ARG A 425 -60.53 26.78 6.72
C ARG A 425 -61.81 27.50 6.25
N GLY A 426 -62.01 27.61 4.94
CA GLY A 426 -63.11 28.35 4.30
C GLY A 426 -64.39 27.53 4.07
N GLY A 427 -64.33 26.20 4.13
CA GLY A 427 -65.50 25.30 4.06
C GLY A 427 -66.41 25.34 5.30
N GLY A 428 -66.14 26.24 6.25
CA GLY A 428 -66.94 26.50 7.45
C GLY A 428 -68.23 27.29 7.20
N THR A 429 -68.95 27.08 6.10
CA THR A 429 -70.32 27.60 5.95
C THR A 429 -71.35 26.57 6.42
N GLY A 430 -71.43 26.45 7.75
CA GLY A 430 -72.67 26.34 8.52
C GLY A 430 -73.74 25.30 8.15
N GLN A 431 -73.61 24.06 8.64
CA GLN A 431 -74.64 23.42 9.48
C GLN A 431 -74.12 22.08 10.02
N ALA A 432 -74.12 21.96 11.36
CA ALA A 432 -73.92 20.75 12.16
C ALA A 432 -72.54 20.04 12.09
N GLY A 433 -71.69 20.33 13.07
CA GLY A 433 -70.51 19.52 13.37
C GLY A 433 -69.66 20.13 14.47
N ALA A 434 -69.96 19.75 15.71
CA ALA A 434 -69.34 20.23 16.95
C ALA A 434 -67.82 20.47 16.87
N MET A 435 -67.42 21.72 17.14
CA MET A 435 -66.11 21.97 17.72
C MET A 435 -66.05 21.22 19.05
N ILE A 436 -65.25 20.15 19.12
CA ILE A 436 -64.65 19.71 20.39
C ILE A 436 -63.59 20.77 20.73
N THR A 437 -64.06 21.92 21.19
CA THR A 437 -63.27 22.82 22.03
C THR A 437 -63.17 22.15 23.39
N GLY A 438 -62.13 21.33 23.55
CA GLY A 438 -61.64 20.94 24.87
C GLY A 438 -61.13 22.18 25.60
N SER A 439 -62.05 22.97 26.15
CA SER A 439 -61.75 23.90 27.22
C SER A 439 -61.56 23.08 28.49
N THR A 440 -60.28 22.89 28.82
CA THR A 440 -59.79 22.55 30.14
C THR A 440 -60.58 23.31 31.21
N THR A 441 -61.36 22.59 32.03
CA THR A 441 -61.84 23.11 33.31
C THR A 441 -61.50 22.08 34.38
N GLY A 442 -60.44 22.37 35.13
CA GLY A 442 -60.11 21.62 36.34
C GLY A 442 -61.16 21.90 37.41
N ILE A 443 -61.71 20.83 37.99
CA ILE A 443 -62.30 20.86 39.33
C ILE A 443 -61.81 19.60 40.05
N GLY A 444 -60.68 19.74 40.72
CA GLY A 444 -60.37 18.94 41.89
C GLY A 444 -60.68 19.78 43.12
N ALA A 445 -61.81 19.50 43.78
CA ALA A 445 -62.04 19.77 45.21
C ALA A 445 -63.36 19.15 45.72
N ALA A 446 -63.19 18.20 46.66
CA ALA A 446 -63.99 17.93 47.87
C ALA A 446 -65.32 17.11 47.85
N ASN A 447 -65.24 15.96 48.55
CA ASN A 447 -66.17 15.29 49.48
C ASN A 447 -67.60 14.86 49.07
N ALA A 448 -67.81 13.53 49.02
CA ALA A 448 -68.82 12.80 49.80
C ALA A 448 -68.37 11.33 49.98
#